data_AF-A0A4U9TE86-F1
#
_entry.id   AF-A0A4U9TE86-F1
#
_cell.length_a   1.000
_cell.length_b   1.000
_cell.length_c   1.000
_cell.angle_alpha   90.00
_cell.angle_beta   90.00
_cell.angle_gamma   90.00
#
_symmetry.space_group_name_H-M   'P 1'
#
loop_
_entity.id
_entity.type
_entity.pdbx_description
1 polymer ?
#
loop_
_entity_poly.entity_id
_entity_poly.type
_entity_poly.pdbx_seq_one_letter_code
_entity_poly.pdbx_strand_id
1 'polypeptide(L)' 'MQRTIEVNHHYMSDVIAWNPGVELSCSMADMPNDGYKTMVCVETGRVSKPLIASGEQPARLAMKIRSIKNS' A
#
# COMPACT_ATOMS: atom_id res chain seq x y z
N MET A 1 -17.74 -13.24 -2.58
CA MET A 1 -16.44 -13.57 -1.95
C MET A 1 -16.29 -12.69 -0.72
N GLN A 2 -16.44 -13.25 0.48
CA GLN A 2 -16.09 -12.54 1.71
C GLN A 2 -14.68 -12.98 2.11
N ARG A 3 -13.74 -12.03 2.09
CA ARG A 3 -12.35 -12.27 2.47
C ARG A 3 -11.80 -11.07 3.21
N THR A 4 -10.77 -11.32 4.00
CA THR A 4 -9.93 -10.29 4.61
C THR A 4 -8.56 -10.37 3.98
N ILE A 5 -8.03 -9.24 3.50
CA ILE A 5 -6.64 -9.13 3.06
C ILE A 5 -5.87 -8.48 4.19
N GLU A 6 -4.86 -9.16 4.70
CA GLU A 6 -4.01 -8.67 5.77
C GLU A 6 -2.65 -8.27 5.19
N VAL A 7 -2.19 -7.07 5.53
CA VAL A 7 -0.89 -6.53 5.15
C VAL A 7 -0.08 -6.32 6.42
N ASN A 8 0.98 -7.10 6.60
CA ASN A 8 1.89 -6.96 7.73
C ASN A 8 3.10 -6.13 7.28
N HIS A 9 3.32 -5.01 7.93
CA HIS A 9 4.35 -4.03 7.56
C HIS A 9 5.61 -4.22 8.42
N HIS A 10 6.79 -4.15 7.78
CA HIS A 10 8.08 -4.29 8.46
C HIS A 10 9.03 -3.16 8.08
N TYR A 11 9.74 -2.63 9.07
CA TYR A 11 10.75 -1.57 8.95
C TYR A 11 10.25 -0.22 8.41
N MET A 12 8.92 -0.02 8.38
CA MET A 12 8.26 1.21 7.96
C MET A 12 8.21 2.26 9.08
N SER A 13 8.01 3.53 8.70
CA SER A 13 7.56 4.57 9.64
C SER A 13 6.09 4.87 9.46
N ASP A 14 5.55 4.58 8.27
CA ASP A 14 4.20 4.97 7.87
C ASP A 14 3.49 3.83 7.14
N VAL A 15 2.16 3.83 7.27
CA VAL A 15 1.26 3.08 6.40
C VAL A 15 0.41 4.11 5.67
N ILE A 16 0.39 4.05 4.35
CA ILE A 16 -0.38 4.98 3.52
C ILE A 16 -1.62 4.25 3.03
N ALA A 17 -2.78 4.84 3.28
CA ALA A 17 -4.04 4.39 2.72
C ALA A 17 -4.46 5.34 1.61
N TRP A 18 -4.63 4.83 0.39
CA TRP A 18 -4.97 5.68 -0.75
C TRP A 18 -5.96 5.01 -1.71
N ASN A 19 -6.85 5.84 -2.24
CA ASN A 19 -7.74 5.53 -3.35
C ASN A 19 -7.95 6.85 -4.12
N PRO A 20 -7.81 6.87 -5.46
CA PRO A 20 -7.88 8.11 -6.23
C PRO A 20 -9.27 8.75 -6.24
N GLY A 21 -10.33 7.99 -5.94
CA GLY A 21 -11.70 8.45 -6.14
C GLY A 21 -12.03 8.69 -7.61
N VAL A 22 -13.23 9.21 -7.88
CA VAL A 22 -13.78 9.33 -9.23
C VAL A 22 -13.00 10.33 -10.10
N GLU A 23 -12.76 11.53 -9.60
CA GLU A 23 -12.19 12.62 -10.41
C GLU A 23 -10.78 12.28 -10.88
N LEU A 24 -9.92 11.82 -9.97
CA LEU A 24 -8.54 11.49 -10.30
C LEU A 24 -8.47 10.23 -11.18
N SER A 25 -9.28 9.19 -10.89
CA SER A 25 -9.35 7.98 -11.72
C SER A 25 -9.77 8.28 -13.17
N CYS A 26 -10.68 9.23 -13.40
CA CYS A 26 -11.09 9.65 -14.75
C CYS A 26 -10.03 10.48 -15.48
N SER A 27 -9.07 11.06 -14.76
CA SER A 27 -8.00 11.88 -15.32
C SER A 27 -6.70 11.12 -15.59
N MET A 28 -6.54 9.93 -15.00
CA MET A 28 -5.36 9.08 -15.14
C MET A 28 -5.45 8.23 -16.42
N ALA A 29 -4.61 8.51 -17.41
CA ALA A 29 -4.66 7.84 -18.72
C ALA A 29 -4.39 6.33 -18.67
N ASP A 30 -3.73 5.85 -17.62
CA ASP A 30 -3.36 4.45 -17.40
C ASP A 30 -4.31 3.71 -16.44
N MET A 31 -5.38 4.36 -15.97
CA MET A 31 -6.37 3.79 -15.07
C MET A 31 -7.77 3.88 -15.68
N PRO A 32 -8.59 2.82 -15.64
CA PRO A 32 -9.99 2.93 -16.04
C PRO A 32 -10.73 3.97 -15.19
N ASN A 33 -11.66 4.72 -15.77
CA ASN A 33 -12.47 5.74 -15.07
C ASN A 33 -13.13 5.21 -13.77
N ASP A 34 -13.58 3.95 -13.79
CA ASP A 34 -14.21 3.28 -12.64
C ASP A 34 -13.26 2.37 -11.84
N GLY A 35 -11.96 2.34 -12.17
CA GLY A 35 -10.97 1.46 -11.56
C GLY A 35 -10.86 1.64 -10.04
N TYR A 36 -11.13 2.84 -9.55
CA TYR A 36 -11.08 3.19 -8.13
C TYR A 36 -12.08 2.37 -7.28
N LYS A 37 -13.18 1.87 -7.87
CA LYS A 37 -14.22 1.11 -7.14
C LYS A 37 -13.74 -0.26 -6.67
N THR A 38 -12.71 -0.81 -7.29
CA THR A 38 -12.25 -2.20 -7.06
C THR A 38 -10.84 -2.29 -6.49
N MET A 39 -10.28 -1.18 -6.03
CA MET A 39 -8.92 -1.14 -5.48
C MET A 39 -8.83 -0.28 -4.21
N VAL A 40 -7.84 -0.57 -3.39
CA VAL A 40 -7.34 0.31 -2.33
C VAL A 40 -5.84 0.07 -2.22
N CYS A 41 -5.06 1.13 -2.08
CA CYS A 41 -3.65 1.04 -1.75
C CYS A 41 -3.49 1.02 -0.23
N VAL A 42 -2.75 0.02 0.25
CA VAL A 42 -2.30 -0.08 1.65
C VAL A 42 -0.79 -0.27 1.59
N GLU A 43 -0.06 0.84 1.62
CA GLU A 43 1.35 0.89 1.27
C GLU A 43 2.23 0.88 2.51
N THR A 44 3.42 0.29 2.38
CA THR A 44 4.45 0.28 3.41
C THR A 44 5.45 1.38 3.10
N GLY A 45 5.58 2.40 3.95
CA GLY A 45 6.32 3.62 3.62
C GLY A 45 7.36 4.08 4.65
N ARG A 46 8.38 4.80 4.16
CA ARG A 46 9.31 5.62 4.94
C ARG A 46 9.21 7.08 4.51
N VAL A 47 8.14 7.75 4.93
CA VAL A 47 7.77 9.08 4.45
C VAL A 47 8.04 10.14 5.52
N SER A 48 7.47 9.96 6.72
CA SER A 48 7.63 10.93 7.81
C SER A 48 9.03 10.90 8.44
N LYS A 49 9.76 9.80 8.29
CA LYS A 49 11.10 9.59 8.87
C LYS A 49 12.08 9.05 7.82
N PRO A 50 13.12 9.82 7.45
CA PRO A 50 14.17 9.35 6.55
C PRO A 50 14.77 8.03 7.01
N LEU A 51 15.09 7.16 6.06
CA LEU A 51 15.85 5.93 6.31
C LEU A 51 17.28 6.15 5.85
N ILE A 52 18.21 6.24 6.81
CA ILE A 52 19.65 6.40 6.51
C ILE A 52 20.28 5.01 6.51
N ALA A 53 20.77 4.58 5.35
CA ALA A 53 21.47 3.32 5.22
C ALA A 53 22.97 3.49 5.54
N SER A 54 23.56 2.50 6.20
CA SER A 54 25.00 2.36 6.36
C SER A 54 25.44 0.92 6.07
N GLY A 55 26.75 0.68 5.96
CA GLY A 55 27.27 -0.68 5.76
C GLY A 55 26.87 -1.65 6.87
N GLU A 56 26.79 -1.17 8.10
CA GLU A 56 26.36 -1.95 9.28
C GLU A 56 24.83 -2.04 9.39
N GLN A 57 24.10 -1.05 8.87
CA GLN A 57 22.65 -0.97 8.90
C GLN A 57 22.09 -0.72 7.49
N PRO A 58 21.98 -1.76 6.64
CA PRO A 58 21.39 -1.62 5.32
C PRO A 58 19.90 -1.24 5.43
N ALA A 59 19.44 -0.37 4.52
CA ALA A 59 18.03 -0.02 4.42
C ALA A 59 17.18 -1.27 4.13
N ARG A 60 16.12 -1.46 4.91
CA ARG A 60 15.14 -2.53 4.73
C ARG A 60 13.74 -1.94 4.77
N LEU A 61 12.89 -2.43 3.89
CA LEU A 61 11.45 -2.19 3.89
C LEU A 61 10.80 -3.47 3.37
N ALA A 62 9.82 -3.99 4.08
CA ALA A 62 9.19 -5.24 3.68
C ALA A 62 7.72 -5.27 4.09
N MET A 63 6.93 -6.05 3.34
CA MET A 63 5.57 -6.39 3.72
C MET A 63 5.27 -7.84 3.43
N LYS A 64 4.33 -8.40 4.19
CA LYS A 64 3.77 -9.73 3.95
C LYS A 64 2.26 -9.62 3.78
N ILE A 65 1.76 -10.13 2.66
CA ILE A 65 0.33 -10.10 2.31
C ILE A 65 -0.25 -11.49 2.53
N ARG A 66 -1.42 -11.57 3.17
CA ARG A 66 -2.20 -12.79 3.36
C ARG A 66 -3.66 -12.57 2.95
N SER A 67 -4.26 -13.55 2.26
CA SER A 67 -5.69 -13.57 1.97
C SER A 67 -6.37 -14.61 2.85
N ILE A 68 -7.34 -14.17 3.65
CA ILE A 68 -8.07 -14.97 4.63
C ILE A 68 -9.51 -15.08 4.17
N LYS A 69 -10.05 -16.29 4.07
CA LYS A 69 -11.48 -16.51 3.76
C LYS A 69 -12.29 -16.21 5.03
N ASN A 70 -13.36 -15.42 4.90
CA ASN A 70 -14.28 -15.19 6.01
C ASN A 70 -15.32 -16.33 6.04
N SER A 71 -15.67 -16.81 7.25
CA SER A 71 -16.71 -17.81 7.47
C SER A 71 -18.11 -17.25 7.25
#